data_AF-A0A3S4KJW8-F1
#
_entry.id   AF-A0A3S4KJW8-F1
#
_cell.length_a   1.000
_cell.length_b   1.000
_cell.length_c   1.000
_cell.angle_alpha   90.00
_cell.angle_beta   90.00
_cell.angle_gamma   90.00
#
_symmetry.space_group_name_H-M   'P 1'
#
loop_
_entity.id
_entity.type
_entity.pdbx_description
1 polymer ?
#
loop_
_entity_poly.entity_id
_entity_poly.type
_entity_poly.pdbx_seq_one_letter_code
_entity_poly.pdbx_strand_id
1 'polypeptide(L)'
;MPHNLAGEGPRGGAPVEIAWPQKRNSSPRDILISLRLNFADFATAFTEVIDFVPYEDNLKQLARERYKAYRMAGFNLNTATWK
;
A
#
# COMPACT_ATOMS: atom_id res chain seq x y z
N MET A 1 -11.06 10.05 -12.54
CA MET A 1 -10.95 9.44 -11.19
C MET A 1 -10.68 10.55 -10.17
N PRO A 2 -11.61 10.84 -9.25
CA PRO A 2 -11.43 11.88 -8.23
C PRO A 2 -10.35 11.46 -7.22
N HIS A 3 -9.27 12.22 -7.14
CA HIS A 3 -8.13 11.97 -6.26
C HIS A 3 -7.58 13.29 -5.70
N ASN A 4 -6.94 13.23 -4.53
CA ASN A 4 -6.24 14.37 -3.93
C ASN A 4 -5.02 13.88 -3.12
N LEU A 5 -4.10 14.79 -2.82
CA LEU A 5 -3.06 14.55 -1.85
C LEU A 5 -3.65 14.45 -0.43
N ALA A 6 -2.98 13.70 0.44
CA ALA A 6 -3.40 13.59 1.83
C ALA A 6 -3.48 14.96 2.52
N GLY A 7 -4.63 15.27 3.10
CA GLY A 7 -4.94 16.57 3.71
C GLY A 7 -5.53 17.63 2.76
N GLU A 8 -5.67 17.33 1.47
CA GLU A 8 -6.40 18.15 0.50
C GLU A 8 -7.80 17.58 0.23
N GLY A 9 -8.63 18.37 -0.45
CA GLY A 9 -9.94 17.93 -0.91
C GLY A 9 -11.06 18.07 0.12
N PRO A 10 -12.17 17.33 -0.06
CA PRO A 10 -13.34 17.44 0.80
C PRO A 10 -13.07 16.90 2.21
N ARG A 11 -13.94 17.24 3.17
CA ARG A 11 -13.88 16.69 4.53
C ARG A 11 -13.99 15.16 4.46
N GLY A 12 -12.95 14.46 4.95
CA GLY A 12 -12.83 13.00 4.88
C GLY A 12 -11.93 12.50 3.73
N GLY A 13 -11.42 13.40 2.89
CA GLY A 13 -10.52 13.12 1.77
C GLY A 13 -11.26 12.68 0.50
N ALA A 14 -10.56 12.70 -0.63
CA ALA A 14 -11.10 12.19 -1.90
C ALA A 14 -11.30 10.65 -1.85
N PRO A 15 -12.07 10.06 -2.80
CA PRO A 15 -12.19 8.61 -2.92
C PRO A 15 -10.84 7.91 -3.09
N VAL A 16 -9.92 8.52 -3.84
CA VAL A 16 -8.51 8.10 -3.91
C VAL A 16 -7.65 9.15 -3.22
N GLU A 17 -6.84 8.74 -2.25
CA GLU A 17 -5.95 9.64 -1.51
C GLU A 17 -4.49 9.20 -1.68
N ILE A 18 -3.62 10.16 -2.00
CA ILE A 18 -2.20 9.92 -2.24
C ILE A 18 -1.41 10.46 -1.05
N ALA A 19 -0.75 9.55 -0.32
CA ALA A 19 0.00 9.84 0.89
C ALA A 19 1.49 9.50 0.75
N TRP A 20 2.31 10.06 1.64
CA TRP A 20 3.76 9.83 1.73
C TRP A 20 4.14 9.65 3.21
N PRO A 21 5.30 9.05 3.55
CA PRO A 21 5.70 8.75 4.93
C PRO A 21 5.40 9.81 6.00
N GLN A 22 5.57 11.08 5.69
CA GLN A 22 5.39 12.20 6.61
C GLN A 22 3.94 12.68 6.72
N LYS A 23 3.02 12.13 5.92
CA LYS A 23 1.62 12.56 5.85
C LYS A 23 0.68 11.38 6.02
N ARG A 24 -0.04 11.39 7.14
CA ARG A 24 -1.04 10.37 7.46
C ARG A 24 -2.29 10.52 6.59
N ASN A 25 -2.96 9.41 6.35
CA ASN A 25 -4.26 9.38 5.71
C ASN A 25 -5.32 10.12 6.54
N SER A 26 -6.26 10.76 5.85
CA SER A 26 -7.28 11.63 6.46
C SER A 26 -8.41 10.84 7.14
N SER A 27 -8.61 9.57 6.77
CA SER A 27 -9.74 8.73 7.14
C SER A 27 -9.42 7.23 6.96
N PRO A 28 -10.17 6.31 7.60
CA PRO A 28 -10.11 4.88 7.29
C PRO A 28 -10.41 4.63 5.81
N ARG A 29 -9.67 3.70 5.19
CA ARG A 29 -9.79 3.34 3.77
C ARG A 29 -9.83 1.82 3.64
N ASP A 30 -10.55 1.33 2.64
CA ASP A 30 -10.78 -0.11 2.47
C ASP A 30 -9.54 -0.84 1.92
N ILE A 31 -8.83 -0.20 0.98
CA ILE A 31 -7.68 -0.79 0.27
C ILE A 31 -6.45 0.13 0.34
N LEU A 32 -5.28 -0.47 0.55
CA LEU A 32 -3.98 0.17 0.45
C LEU A 32 -3.27 -0.27 -0.84
N ILE A 33 -2.82 0.69 -1.64
CA ILE A 33 -1.82 0.43 -2.70
C ILE A 33 -0.48 0.97 -2.20
N SER A 34 0.43 0.08 -1.85
CA SER A 34 1.73 0.46 -1.26
C SER A 34 2.83 0.53 -2.31
N LEU A 35 3.51 1.68 -2.37
CA LEU A 35 4.75 1.88 -3.16
C LEU A 35 6.01 1.86 -2.28
N ARG A 36 5.89 1.39 -1.03
CA ARG A 36 7.00 1.37 -0.08
C ARG A 36 8.01 0.28 -0.45
N LEU A 37 9.30 0.61 -0.38
CA LEU A 37 10.36 -0.39 -0.59
C LEU A 37 10.42 -1.42 0.52
N ASN A 38 10.06 -1.01 1.75
CA ASN A 38 10.01 -1.86 2.93
C ASN A 38 8.55 -2.04 3.39
N PHE A 39 8.31 -3.06 4.20
CA PHE A 39 6.99 -3.26 4.82
C PHE A 39 6.57 -2.01 5.60
N ALA A 40 5.29 -1.65 5.49
CA ALA A 40 4.71 -0.52 6.19
C ALA A 40 3.89 -1.03 7.37
N ASP A 41 4.28 -0.68 8.59
CA ASP A 41 3.61 -1.18 9.80
C ASP A 41 2.11 -0.86 9.82
N PHE A 42 1.73 0.29 9.25
CA PHE A 42 0.33 0.72 9.12
C PHE A 42 -0.48 -0.10 8.11
N ALA A 43 0.15 -0.94 7.28
CA ALA A 43 -0.57 -1.80 6.34
C ALA A 43 -1.52 -2.76 7.06
N THR A 44 -1.20 -3.13 8.31
CA THR A 44 -2.04 -3.95 9.19
C THR A 44 -3.38 -3.30 9.54
N ALA A 45 -3.54 -1.99 9.35
CA ALA A 45 -4.81 -1.29 9.53
C ALA A 45 -5.79 -1.50 8.36
N PHE A 46 -5.35 -2.15 7.28
CA PHE A 46 -6.13 -2.36 6.06
C PHE A 46 -6.48 -3.83 5.89
N THR A 47 -7.69 -4.11 5.42
CA THR A 47 -8.14 -5.46 5.10
C THR A 47 -7.60 -5.94 3.77
N GLU A 48 -7.37 -5.03 2.82
CA GLU A 48 -6.81 -5.32 1.50
C GLU A 48 -5.57 -4.48 1.23
N VAL A 49 -4.51 -5.13 0.75
CA VAL A 49 -3.25 -4.48 0.40
C VAL A 49 -2.78 -4.98 -0.97
N ILE A 50 -2.47 -4.04 -1.85
CA ILE A 50 -1.79 -4.27 -3.12
C ILE A 50 -0.33 -3.84 -2.96
N ASP A 51 0.57 -4.77 -3.25
CA ASP A 51 2.01 -4.54 -3.34
C ASP A 51 2.51 -5.07 -4.70
N PHE A 52 3.75 -4.75 -5.04
CA PHE A 52 4.31 -4.99 -6.36
C PHE A 52 5.61 -5.77 -6.29
N VAL A 53 5.84 -6.60 -7.30
CA VAL A 53 7.15 -7.20 -7.58
C VAL A 53 7.70 -6.50 -8.83
N PRO A 54 8.60 -5.50 -8.67
CA PRO A 54 9.15 -4.76 -9.81
C PRO A 54 9.88 -5.66 -10.79
N TYR A 55 10.03 -5.25 -12.05
CA TYR A 55 10.69 -6.06 -13.08
C TYR A 55 12.19 -6.22 -12.79
N GLU A 56 12.82 -5.16 -12.29
CA GLU A 56 14.26 -5.05 -12.03
C GLU A 56 14.74 -6.06 -10.97
N ASP A 57 15.78 -6.83 -11.30
CA ASP A 57 16.28 -7.92 -10.47
C ASP A 57 16.79 -7.45 -9.08
N ASN A 58 17.39 -6.27 -9.03
CA ASN A 58 17.88 -5.67 -7.78
C ASN A 58 16.76 -5.34 -6.79
N LEU A 59 15.51 -5.18 -7.25
CA LEU A 59 14.35 -4.90 -6.42
C LEU A 59 13.57 -6.17 -6.02
N LYS A 60 13.84 -7.32 -6.65
CA LYS A 60 13.17 -8.59 -6.31
C LYS A 60 13.44 -9.02 -4.87
N GLN A 61 14.64 -8.74 -4.35
CA GLN A 61 14.99 -9.09 -2.97
C GLN A 61 14.13 -8.33 -1.97
N LEU A 62 13.97 -7.01 -2.15
CA LEU A 62 13.08 -6.20 -1.32
C LEU A 62 11.62 -6.68 -1.41
N ALA A 63 11.16 -7.05 -2.59
CA ALA A 63 9.81 -7.60 -2.76
C ALA A 63 9.62 -8.94 -2.00
N ARG A 64 10.63 -9.83 -2.01
CA ARG A 64 10.60 -11.07 -1.21
C ARG A 64 10.57 -10.80 0.29
N GLU A 65 11.28 -9.78 0.75
CA GLU A 65 11.28 -9.37 2.17
C GLU A 65 9.91 -8.83 2.58
N ARG A 66 9.29 -7.97 1.77
CA ARG A 66 7.92 -7.49 2.00
C ARG A 66 6.91 -8.64 2.01
N TYR A 67 7.00 -9.56 1.05
CA TYR A 67 6.12 -10.73 0.99
C TYR A 67 6.18 -11.58 2.28
N LYS A 68 7.39 -11.80 2.82
CA LYS A 68 7.56 -12.49 4.11
C LYS A 68 6.95 -11.70 5.27
N ALA A 69 7.15 -10.38 5.30
CA ALA A 69 6.60 -9.52 6.33
C ALA A 69 5.06 -9.53 6.34
N TYR A 70 4.40 -9.44 5.18
CA TYR A 70 2.94 -9.57 5.11
C TYR A 70 2.45 -10.95 5.58
N ARG A 71 3.18 -12.04 5.23
CA ARG A 71 2.84 -13.38 5.74
C ARG A 71 2.91 -13.44 7.27
N MET A 72 3.97 -12.88 7.86
CA MET A 72 4.15 -12.83 9.31
C MET A 72 3.09 -11.97 9.99
N ALA A 73 2.63 -10.91 9.33
CA ALA A 73 1.54 -10.06 9.78
C ALA A 73 0.14 -10.70 9.62
N GLY A 74 0.04 -11.94 9.11
CA GLY A 74 -1.21 -12.69 9.03
C GLY A 74 -2.02 -12.45 7.76
N PHE A 75 -1.48 -11.77 6.75
CA PHE A 75 -2.17 -11.59 5.47
C PHE A 75 -2.25 -12.91 4.69
N ASN A 76 -3.38 -13.12 4.02
CA ASN A 76 -3.50 -14.15 3.00
C ASN A 76 -2.90 -13.63 1.69
N LEU A 77 -1.90 -14.32 1.15
CA LEU A 77 -1.08 -13.83 0.04
C LEU A 77 -1.44 -14.51 -1.28
N ASN A 78 -1.57 -13.70 -2.32
CA ASN A 78 -1.74 -14.14 -3.69
C ASN A 78 -0.86 -13.28 -4.62
N THR A 79 -0.44 -13.86 -5.75
CA THR A 79 0.24 -13.14 -6.84
C THR A 79 -0.62 -13.20 -8.08
N ALA A 80 -0.86 -12.05 -8.70
CA ALA A 80 -1.66 -11.93 -9.91
C ALA A 80 -0.91 -11.17 -10.99
N THR A 81 -1.29 -11.42 -12.25
CA THR A 81 -0.88 -10.60 -13.39
C THR A 81 -2.08 -9.78 -13.82
N TRP A 82 -1.95 -8.46 -13.79
CA TRP A 82 -2.98 -7.55 -14.31
C TRP A 82 -3.09 -7.73 -15.83
N LYS A 83 -4.32 -7.81 -16.35
CA LYS A 83 -4.62 -7.98 -17.79
C LYS A 83 -5.40 -6.78 -18.30
#